data_AF-A0A3A1QN90-F1
#
_entry.id   AF-A0A3A1QN90-F1
#
_cell.length_a   1.000
_cell.length_b   1.000
_cell.length_c   1.000
_cell.angle_alpha   90.00
_cell.angle_beta   90.00
_cell.angle_gamma   90.00
#
_symmetry.space_group_name_H-M   'P 1'
#
loop_
_entity.id
_entity.type
_entity.pdbx_description
1 polymer ?
#
loop_
_entity_poly.entity_id
_entity_poly.type
_entity_poly.pdbx_seq_one_letter_code
_entity_poly.pdbx_strand_id
1 'polypeptide(L)'
;MEATQEQPFKKTDYLLLFTVLTISLALIYSFLRYNRRKKDNKDTEQVVNQGHNDDLLVLDNIKLINENKIRQLLIDWQSNLEEVQKKRDSETIYEWFLRINGPLEVLPIYDKVRYGQQEYTQSEYLLISSKLNRDK
;
A
#
# COMPACT_ATOMS: atom_id res chain seq x y z
N MET A 1 40.36 -57.82 1.16
CA MET A 1 39.14 -57.56 0.39
C MET A 1 38.12 -57.02 1.39
N GLU A 2 38.07 -55.71 1.57
CA GLU A 2 37.13 -55.08 2.51
C GLU A 2 35.73 -55.11 1.91
N ALA A 3 34.81 -55.79 2.59
CA ALA A 3 33.40 -55.79 2.25
C ALA A 3 32.74 -54.58 2.93
N THR A 4 32.35 -53.60 2.12
CA THR A 4 31.51 -52.48 2.56
C THR A 4 30.13 -53.04 2.92
N GLN A 5 29.82 -53.15 4.21
CA GLN A 5 28.48 -53.49 4.67
C GLN A 5 27.58 -52.26 4.60
N GLU A 6 26.54 -52.32 3.76
CA GLU A 6 25.47 -51.33 3.76
C GLU A 6 24.60 -51.51 5.01
N GLN A 7 24.57 -50.49 5.86
CA GLN A 7 23.78 -50.44 7.08
C GLN A 7 22.28 -50.28 6.74
N PRO A 8 21.36 -51.02 7.37
CA PRO A 8 19.93 -50.91 7.08
C PRO A 8 19.36 -49.58 7.61
N PHE A 9 18.83 -48.76 6.69
CA PHE A 9 18.18 -47.48 6.98
C PHE A 9 17.01 -47.65 7.96
N LYS A 10 16.98 -46.88 9.05
CA LYS A 10 15.98 -47.02 10.11
C LYS A 10 14.72 -46.23 9.78
N LYS A 11 13.56 -46.68 10.24
CA LYS A 11 12.25 -46.01 10.02
C LYS A 11 12.22 -44.55 10.53
N THR A 12 13.03 -44.25 11.54
CA THR A 12 13.26 -42.89 12.07
C THR A 12 13.90 -41.96 11.05
N ASP A 13 14.74 -42.50 10.16
CA ASP A 13 15.47 -41.72 9.16
C ASP A 13 14.52 -41.25 8.06
N TYR A 14 13.55 -42.09 7.69
CA TYR A 14 12.46 -41.69 6.78
C TYR A 14 11.59 -40.60 7.40
N LEU A 15 11.21 -40.71 8.67
CA LEU A 15 10.45 -39.66 9.36
C LEU A 15 11.19 -38.32 9.37
N LEU A 16 12.49 -38.33 9.67
CA LEU A 16 13.32 -37.13 9.62
C LEU A 16 13.37 -36.54 8.20
N LEU A 17 13.60 -37.38 7.18
CA LEU A 17 13.60 -36.95 5.78
C LEU A 17 12.26 -36.33 5.36
N PHE A 18 11.13 -36.94 5.74
CA PHE A 18 9.80 -36.39 5.46
C PHE A 18 9.57 -35.06 6.17
N THR A 19 9.99 -34.89 7.44
CA THR A 19 9.83 -33.61 8.15
C THR A 19 10.68 -32.50 7.53
N VAL A 20 11.91 -32.79 7.11
CA VAL A 20 12.76 -31.80 6.46
C VAL A 20 12.20 -31.42 5.08
N LEU A 21 11.67 -32.40 4.34
CA LEU A 21 11.04 -32.18 3.04
C LEU A 21 9.79 -31.28 3.16
N THR A 22 8.92 -31.55 4.13
CA THR A 22 7.68 -30.77 4.32
C THR A 22 7.96 -29.34 4.79
N ILE A 23 8.92 -29.15 5.70
CA ILE A 23 9.36 -27.82 6.14
C ILE A 23 9.95 -27.04 4.96
N SER A 24 10.79 -27.68 4.13
CA SER A 24 11.40 -27.06 2.96
C SER A 24 10.34 -26.61 1.94
N LEU A 25 9.35 -27.46 1.65
CA LEU A 25 8.21 -27.13 0.78
C LEU A 25 7.37 -25.96 1.34
N ALA A 26 7.13 -25.94 2.65
CA ALA A 26 6.39 -24.86 3.30
C ALA A 26 7.14 -23.52 3.23
N LEU A 27 8.47 -23.51 3.42
CA LEU A 27 9.30 -22.31 3.28
C LEU A 27 9.31 -21.80 1.84
N ILE A 28 9.48 -22.69 0.85
CA ILE A 28 9.43 -22.33 -0.58
C ILE A 28 8.05 -21.76 -0.94
N TYR A 29 6.97 -22.43 -0.53
CA TYR A 29 5.60 -21.95 -0.77
C TYR A 29 5.36 -20.57 -0.14
N SER A 30 5.79 -20.38 1.11
CA SER A 30 5.69 -19.11 1.82
C SER A 30 6.48 -18.00 1.12
N PHE A 31 7.72 -18.29 0.70
CA PHE A 31 8.56 -17.34 -0.02
C PHE A 31 7.97 -16.96 -1.38
N LEU A 32 7.45 -17.92 -2.15
CA LEU A 32 6.77 -17.66 -3.43
C LEU A 32 5.49 -16.84 -3.21
N ARG A 33 4.69 -17.16 -2.20
CA ARG A 33 3.48 -16.41 -1.85
C ARG A 33 3.81 -14.98 -1.39
N TYR A 34 4.88 -14.81 -0.63
CA TYR A 34 5.38 -13.50 -0.19
C TYR A 34 5.86 -12.65 -1.37
N ASN A 35 6.59 -13.24 -2.33
CA ASN A 35 7.05 -12.53 -3.52
C ASN A 35 5.93 -12.20 -4.52
N ARG A 36 4.87 -13.01 -4.60
CA ARG A 36 3.68 -12.65 -5.42
C ARG A 36 3.03 -11.34 -4.96
N ARG A 37 3.00 -11.07 -3.64
CA ARG A 37 2.51 -9.79 -3.10
C ARG A 37 3.40 -8.59 -3.46
N LYS A 38 4.64 -8.81 -3.90
CA LYS A 38 5.55 -7.74 -4.33
C LYS A 38 5.49 -7.47 -5.84
N LYS A 39 5.03 -8.43 -6.66
CA LYS A 39 4.96 -8.25 -8.12
C LYS A 39 3.75 -7.42 -8.57
N ASP A 40 2.60 -7.50 -7.88
CA ASP A 40 1.49 -6.56 -8.12
C ASP A 40 1.88 -5.08 -7.91
N ASN A 41 2.94 -4.82 -7.14
CA ASN A 41 3.44 -3.46 -6.92
C ASN A 41 4.48 -2.99 -7.96
N LYS A 42 5.05 -3.88 -8.80
CA LYS A 42 6.10 -3.51 -9.77
C LYS A 42 5.60 -3.29 -11.19
N ASP A 43 4.43 -3.83 -11.55
CA ASP A 43 3.88 -3.65 -12.90
C ASP A 43 3.16 -2.30 -13.08
N THR A 44 3.07 -1.47 -12.02
CA THR A 44 2.41 -0.15 -12.05
C THR A 44 3.38 1.03 -12.28
N GLU A 45 4.70 0.80 -12.29
CA GLU A 45 5.70 1.88 -12.41
C GLU A 45 6.05 2.28 -13.86
N GLN A 46 5.54 1.60 -14.89
CA GLN A 46 6.01 1.84 -16.27
C GLN A 46 5.07 2.68 -17.18
N VAL A 47 3.94 3.20 -16.71
CA VAL A 47 2.97 3.91 -17.60
C VAL A 47 2.84 5.42 -17.33
N VAL A 48 3.73 6.03 -16.53
CA VAL A 48 3.71 7.49 -16.32
C VAL A 48 4.76 8.17 -17.21
N ASN A 49 4.58 8.10 -18.52
CA ASN A 49 5.27 8.97 -19.49
C ASN A 49 4.50 8.96 -20.83
N GLN A 50 3.35 9.61 -20.85
CA GLN A 50 2.59 10.13 -22.01
C GLN A 50 1.18 10.42 -21.47
N GLY A 51 0.53 11.55 -21.66
CA GLY A 51 0.70 12.69 -22.53
C GLY A 51 -0.58 13.51 -22.35
N HIS A 52 -0.44 14.81 -22.47
CA HIS A 52 -1.49 15.83 -22.62
C HIS A 52 -2.75 15.31 -23.33
N ASN A 53 -3.96 15.59 -22.80
CA ASN A 53 -5.17 16.02 -23.52
C ASN A 53 -6.42 15.92 -22.62
N ASP A 54 -7.15 17.03 -22.53
CA ASP A 54 -8.20 17.39 -21.56
C ASP A 54 -9.59 16.72 -21.74
N ASP A 55 -9.75 15.65 -22.52
CA ASP A 55 -11.09 15.17 -22.94
C ASP A 55 -11.51 13.76 -22.45
N LEU A 56 -10.87 13.21 -21.41
CA LEU A 56 -11.17 11.86 -20.88
C LEU A 56 -11.99 11.84 -19.58
N LEU A 57 -12.69 12.92 -19.25
CA LEU A 57 -13.34 13.14 -17.95
C LEU A 57 -14.55 12.24 -17.63
N VAL A 58 -14.96 11.31 -18.49
CA VAL A 58 -16.22 10.55 -18.26
C VAL A 58 -16.03 9.04 -18.14
N LEU A 59 -14.97 8.43 -18.71
CA LEU A 59 -14.91 6.97 -18.82
C LEU A 59 -13.99 6.24 -17.81
N ASP A 60 -13.11 6.95 -17.10
CA ASP A 60 -12.03 6.33 -16.30
C ASP A 60 -12.33 6.23 -14.78
N ASN A 61 -13.61 6.33 -14.39
CA ASN A 61 -14.05 6.47 -13.00
C ASN A 61 -13.94 5.21 -12.12
N ILE A 62 -13.29 4.13 -12.57
CA ILE A 62 -13.13 2.90 -11.78
C ILE A 62 -11.70 2.37 -11.87
N LYS A 63 -10.70 3.25 -11.77
CA LYS A 63 -9.36 2.81 -11.40
C LYS A 63 -9.20 2.97 -9.90
N LEU A 64 -9.27 1.85 -9.17
CA LEU A 64 -9.04 1.82 -7.74
C LEU A 64 -7.61 2.30 -7.47
N ILE A 65 -7.48 3.50 -6.92
CA ILE A 65 -6.19 4.01 -6.46
C ILE A 65 -5.77 3.17 -5.26
N ASN A 66 -4.51 2.74 -5.23
CA ASN A 66 -3.93 2.11 -4.05
C ASN A 66 -4.05 3.08 -2.86
N GLU A 67 -4.84 2.69 -1.86
CA GLU A 67 -5.07 3.39 -0.58
C GLU A 67 -3.79 4.01 -0.01
N ASN A 68 -2.65 3.32 -0.17
CA ASN A 68 -1.35 3.79 0.30
C ASN A 68 -0.92 5.12 -0.32
N LYS A 69 -1.28 5.42 -1.58
CA LYS A 69 -0.88 6.67 -2.25
C LYS A 69 -1.58 7.88 -1.66
N ILE A 70 -2.90 7.80 -1.44
CA ILE A 70 -3.64 8.91 -0.84
C ILE A 70 -3.24 9.09 0.62
N ARG A 71 -3.09 7.98 1.37
CA ARG A 71 -2.60 8.04 2.75
C ARG A 71 -1.22 8.69 2.84
N GLN A 72 -0.29 8.34 1.94
CA GLN A 72 1.03 8.96 1.88
C GLN A 72 0.94 10.46 1.59
N LEU A 73 0.17 10.88 0.59
CA LEU A 73 -0.04 12.31 0.30
C LEU A 73 -0.55 13.09 1.51
N LEU A 74 -1.50 12.53 2.26
CA LEU A 74 -2.05 13.17 3.45
C LEU A 74 -1.03 13.23 4.60
N ILE A 75 -0.24 12.17 4.81
CA ILE A 75 0.83 12.14 5.81
C ILE A 75 1.91 13.17 5.46
N ASP A 76 2.34 13.19 4.21
CA ASP A 76 3.36 14.12 3.72
C ASP A 76 2.87 15.56 3.89
N TRP A 77 1.64 15.87 3.47
CA TRP A 77 1.03 17.18 3.68
C TRP A 77 0.96 17.56 5.16
N GLN A 78 0.44 16.68 6.03
CA GLN A 78 0.39 16.92 7.49
C GLN A 78 1.77 17.16 8.10
N SER A 79 2.78 16.44 7.63
CA SER A 79 4.15 16.56 8.13
C SER A 79 4.80 17.90 7.76
N ASN A 80 4.36 18.50 6.65
CA ASN A 80 4.83 19.79 6.16
C ASN A 80 4.12 20.99 6.82
N LEU A 81 3.05 20.77 7.59
CA LEU A 81 2.38 21.84 8.31
C LEU A 81 3.25 22.38 9.46
N GLU A 82 3.24 23.70 9.63
CA GLU A 82 3.87 24.33 10.80
C GLU A 82 3.21 23.85 12.10
N GLU A 83 3.93 23.93 13.22
CA GLU A 83 3.42 23.46 14.51
C GLU A 83 2.09 24.13 14.91
N VAL A 84 1.91 25.41 14.57
CA VAL A 84 0.66 26.15 14.79
C VAL A 84 -0.48 25.64 13.92
N GLN A 85 -0.18 25.10 12.74
CA GLN A 85 -1.14 24.56 11.78
C GLN A 85 -1.50 23.11 12.06
N LYS A 86 -0.73 22.38 12.87
CA LYS A 86 -1.06 21.00 13.24
C LYS A 86 -2.39 20.92 13.99
N LYS A 87 -3.06 19.77 13.85
CA LYS A 87 -4.34 19.51 14.51
C LYS A 87 -4.15 19.49 16.03
N ARG A 88 -4.98 20.22 16.76
CA ARG A 88 -5.08 20.18 18.22
C ARG A 88 -5.94 18.99 18.66
N ASP A 89 -5.72 18.50 19.87
CA ASP A 89 -6.50 17.35 20.38
C ASP A 89 -7.97 17.71 20.62
N SER A 90 -8.22 18.96 21.04
CA SER A 90 -9.56 19.45 21.41
C SER A 90 -10.44 19.84 20.23
N GLU A 91 -9.90 19.96 19.01
CA GLU A 91 -10.67 20.41 17.84
C GLU A 91 -11.11 19.24 16.96
N THR A 92 -12.25 19.41 16.28
CA THR A 92 -12.70 18.48 15.24
C THR A 92 -11.85 18.62 13.97
N ILE A 93 -11.93 17.65 13.05
CA ILE A 93 -11.23 17.74 11.76
C ILE A 93 -11.77 18.91 10.95
N TYR A 94 -13.10 19.12 10.98
CA TYR A 94 -13.74 20.25 10.31
C TYR A 94 -13.25 21.59 10.85
N GLU A 95 -13.25 21.78 12.17
CA GLU A 95 -12.75 23.00 12.81
C GLU A 95 -11.26 23.22 12.53
N TRP A 96 -10.46 22.14 12.54
CA TRP A 96 -9.05 22.20 12.19
C TRP A 96 -8.83 22.68 10.75
N PHE A 97 -9.52 22.07 9.79
CA PHE A 97 -9.43 22.46 8.38
C PHE A 97 -9.88 23.91 8.18
N LEU A 98 -10.96 24.34 8.84
CA LEU A 98 -11.38 25.75 8.81
C LEU A 98 -10.31 26.68 9.39
N ARG A 99 -9.71 26.32 10.53
CA ARG A 99 -8.72 27.14 11.23
C ARG A 99 -7.46 27.38 10.40
N ILE A 100 -6.99 26.37 9.67
CA ILE A 100 -5.82 26.50 8.79
C ILE A 100 -6.17 27.01 7.39
N ASN A 101 -7.44 27.37 7.15
CA ASN A 101 -7.97 27.70 5.82
C ASN A 101 -7.67 26.60 4.79
N GLY A 102 -7.73 25.34 5.22
CA GLY A 102 -7.46 24.16 4.41
C GLY A 102 -8.59 23.87 3.43
N PRO A 103 -8.33 23.07 2.38
CA PRO A 103 -9.31 22.78 1.34
C PRO A 103 -10.44 21.88 1.89
N LEU A 104 -11.60 22.47 2.19
CA LEU A 104 -12.78 21.75 2.69
C LEU A 104 -13.27 20.67 1.71
N GLU A 105 -13.01 20.83 0.41
CA GLU A 105 -13.30 19.83 -0.62
C GLU A 105 -12.53 18.51 -0.42
N VAL A 106 -11.38 18.55 0.25
CA VAL A 106 -10.56 17.37 0.58
C VAL A 106 -11.08 16.66 1.84
N LEU A 107 -11.83 17.35 2.69
CA LEU A 107 -12.29 16.83 3.98
C LEU A 107 -13.04 15.49 3.88
N PRO A 108 -13.99 15.29 2.94
CA PRO A 108 -14.66 14.00 2.80
C PRO A 108 -13.65 12.88 2.57
N ILE A 109 -12.67 13.09 1.68
CA ILE A 109 -11.66 12.09 1.33
C ILE A 109 -10.68 11.87 2.51
N TYR A 110 -10.35 12.93 3.24
CA TYR A 110 -9.57 12.83 4.47
C TYR A 110 -10.23 11.92 5.50
N ASP A 111 -11.54 12.08 5.72
CA ASP A 111 -12.30 11.25 6.64
C ASP A 111 -12.35 9.79 6.16
N LYS A 112 -12.53 9.56 4.85
CA LYS A 112 -12.45 8.20 4.26
C LYS A 112 -11.14 7.50 4.64
N VAL A 113 -10.01 8.19 4.48
CA VAL A 113 -8.67 7.65 4.79
C VAL A 113 -8.48 7.38 6.27
N ARG A 114 -8.98 8.28 7.12
CA ARG A 114 -8.87 8.16 8.57
C ARG A 114 -9.70 6.99 9.11
N TYR A 115 -10.91 6.82 8.61
CA TYR A 115 -11.82 5.74 9.03
C TYR A 115 -11.59 4.42 8.29
N GLY A 116 -10.52 4.32 7.49
CA GLY A 116 -10.06 3.07 6.90
C GLY A 116 -10.91 2.58 5.72
N GLN A 117 -11.57 3.48 5.00
CA GLN A 117 -12.16 3.11 3.72
C GLN A 117 -11.05 2.76 2.72
N GLN A 118 -11.28 1.73 1.90
CA GLN A 118 -10.25 1.15 1.04
C GLN A 118 -10.41 1.52 -0.44
N GLU A 119 -11.57 2.09 -0.79
CA GLU A 119 -11.92 2.38 -2.16
C GLU A 119 -11.84 3.89 -2.41
N TYR A 120 -10.95 4.26 -3.34
CA TYR A 120 -10.74 5.63 -3.76
C TYR A 120 -10.76 5.71 -5.28
N THR A 121 -11.41 6.75 -5.79
CA THR A 121 -11.45 7.02 -7.21
C THR A 121 -10.19 7.77 -7.66
N GLN A 122 -9.87 7.65 -8.95
CA GLN A 122 -8.84 8.46 -9.59
C GLN A 122 -9.13 9.97 -9.43
N SER A 123 -10.41 10.37 -9.48
CA SER A 123 -10.83 11.76 -9.29
C SER A 123 -10.55 12.28 -7.87
N GLU A 124 -10.74 11.46 -6.84
CA GLU A 124 -10.41 11.81 -5.46
C GLU A 124 -8.89 12.00 -5.27
N TYR A 125 -8.08 11.11 -5.87
CA TYR A 125 -6.63 11.27 -5.86
C TYR A 125 -6.18 12.56 -6.57
N LEU A 126 -6.75 12.86 -7.73
CA LEU A 126 -6.44 14.10 -8.47
C LEU A 126 -6.87 15.36 -7.70
N LEU A 127 -8.02 15.31 -7.02
CA LEU A 127 -8.48 16.41 -6.19
C LEU A 127 -7.52 16.66 -5.02
N ILE A 128 -7.13 15.61 -4.29
CA ILE A 128 -6.18 15.73 -3.18
C ILE A 128 -4.83 16.24 -3.67
N SER A 129 -4.27 15.61 -4.70
CA SER A 129 -2.95 15.97 -5.21
C SER A 129 -2.91 17.39 -5.77
N SER A 130 -4.00 17.89 -6.36
CA SER A 130 -4.06 19.27 -6.86
C SER A 130 -4.26 20.30 -5.74
N LYS A 131 -5.10 20.00 -4.73
CA LYS A 131 -5.41 20.94 -3.65
C LYS A 131 -4.29 21.04 -2.62
N LEU A 132 -3.68 19.92 -2.22
CA LEU A 132 -2.66 19.91 -1.17
C LEU A 132 -1.27 20.32 -1.66
N ASN A 133 -0.97 20.21 -2.95
CA ASN A 133 0.29 20.69 -3.52
C ASN A 133 0.26 22.18 -3.88
N ARG A 134 -0.92 22.82 -3.88
CA ARG A 134 -1.05 24.24 -4.25
C ARG A 134 -0.57 25.20 -3.16
N ASP A 135 -0.50 24.73 -1.91
CA ASP A 135 -0.16 25.54 -0.74
C ASP A 135 1.37 25.55 -0.43
N LYS A 136 2.22 25.22 -1.42
CA LYS A 136 3.68 25.37 -1.35
C LYS A 136 4.16 26.67 -2.00
#